data_AF-A0A9N9GZ88-F1
#
_entry.id   AF-A0A9N9GZ88-F1
#
_cell.length_a   1.000
_cell.length_b   1.000
_cell.length_c   1.000
_cell.angle_alpha   90.00
_cell.angle_beta   90.00
_cell.angle_gamma   90.00
#
_symmetry.space_group_name_H-M   'P 1'
#
loop_
_entity.id
_entity.type
_entity.pdbx_description
1 polymer ?
#
loop_
_entity_poly.entity_id
_entity_poly.type
_entity_poly.pdbx_seq_one_letter_code
_entity_poly.pdbx_strand_id
1 'polypeptide(L)'
;ATISEYLKIVEGLLEFPDNIADFHPESHLQLLNELYFVTLSCHGLCSVCKLDEKVKEIIETWEVNLGRTLFGNAEKLLMEEFINFSTRQQKAKMSSLNQFKDIRAFMINAVTRLRDYLTNDCLRIIKECVKTEVPMIQNSIEDFLTMFQAQLRNFWHSLVKSMTKFVSPKIPQPQDQQISQPPAIVVLVMSRILLDFGEIVVSQVYTSYSDRLYPQRDSNVTIGMNVYDGYNQRNLIAKEFAQDVREIVGLCKDVAQRTLERYVEIVGNKLSSDIRYLYSSYTSMSLSSNGVDDSISKTQPSKVSEIWLKTISELTYVEKEAIMLYESHDEEEDESINENSTMQQNKGDAQSMYLDPSSAIRPTGEPSPNVTSGNNTLLKPPYSHSNSSYSSVNSGRAKTSPNPFASQVHLMSHIDKLFSDRIEVYGIVDFTKFGIVMGVVKILLKTWIETIRMQTLTNQEFQQIQIDSEYMRIKLWKFVEDERLGIMNTMLQELASSAFRRCAEEPLPLENSIIEKIVNGS
;
A
#
# COMPACT_ATOMS: atom_id res chain seq x y z
N ALA A 1 -44.04 -41.50 2.82
CA ALA A 1 -43.13 -40.44 2.37
C ALA A 1 -42.43 -40.90 1.10
N THR A 2 -42.37 -40.06 0.08
CA THR A 2 -41.53 -40.36 -1.09
C THR A 2 -40.05 -40.25 -0.70
N ILE A 3 -39.14 -40.97 -1.36
CA ILE A 3 -37.68 -40.85 -1.09
C ILE A 3 -37.23 -39.37 -1.16
N SER A 4 -37.82 -38.59 -2.07
CA SER A 4 -37.58 -37.14 -2.19
C SER A 4 -37.98 -36.35 -0.94
N GLU A 5 -39.09 -36.70 -0.31
CA GLU A 5 -39.56 -36.05 0.91
C GLU A 5 -38.67 -36.38 2.12
N TYR A 6 -38.17 -37.62 2.20
CA TYR A 6 -37.20 -38.02 3.22
C TYR A 6 -35.86 -37.26 3.06
N LEU A 7 -35.33 -37.17 1.84
CA LEU A 7 -34.07 -36.45 1.59
C LEU A 7 -34.18 -34.95 1.91
N LYS A 8 -35.34 -34.31 1.63
CA LYS A 8 -35.59 -32.92 2.03
C LYS A 8 -35.59 -32.71 3.54
N ILE A 9 -36.10 -33.68 4.31
CA ILE A 9 -36.05 -33.61 5.77
C ILE A 9 -34.60 -33.71 6.24
N VAL A 10 -33.80 -34.59 5.64
CA VAL A 10 -32.38 -34.71 5.97
C VAL A 10 -31.61 -33.43 5.62
N GLU A 11 -31.86 -32.81 4.47
CA GLU A 11 -31.27 -31.51 4.12
C GLU A 11 -31.61 -30.43 5.15
N GLY A 12 -32.85 -30.38 5.64
CA GLY A 12 -33.26 -29.44 6.70
C GLY A 12 -32.64 -29.72 8.07
N LEU A 13 -32.10 -30.92 8.32
CA LEU A 13 -31.35 -31.24 9.54
C LEU A 13 -29.85 -30.91 9.43
N LEU A 14 -29.37 -30.54 8.23
CA LEU A 14 -27.97 -30.20 7.95
C LEU A 14 -27.74 -28.68 7.91
N GLU A 15 -28.57 -27.91 8.62
CA GLU A 15 -28.44 -26.45 8.71
C GLU A 15 -27.24 -26.05 9.58
N PHE A 16 -26.52 -25.01 9.16
CA PHE A 16 -25.38 -24.49 9.90
C PHE A 16 -25.82 -23.38 10.88
N PRO A 17 -25.29 -23.37 12.12
CA PRO A 17 -25.59 -22.31 13.08
C PRO A 17 -24.94 -20.99 12.65
N ASP A 18 -25.56 -19.87 13.06
CA ASP A 18 -25.01 -18.52 12.84
C ASP A 18 -23.63 -18.35 13.49
N ASN A 19 -23.43 -18.97 14.66
CA ASN A 19 -22.15 -19.01 15.35
C ASN A 19 -21.43 -20.36 15.12
N ILE A 20 -20.31 -20.28 14.41
CA ILE A 20 -19.49 -21.44 14.06
C ILE A 20 -18.76 -22.04 15.27
N ALA A 21 -18.56 -21.28 16.34
CA ALA A 21 -17.93 -21.81 17.56
C ALA A 21 -18.76 -22.95 18.18
N ASP A 22 -20.08 -22.88 18.04
CA ASP A 22 -21.07 -23.83 18.56
C ASP A 22 -21.32 -25.00 17.57
N PHE A 23 -20.70 -24.96 16.39
CA PHE A 23 -20.86 -26.00 15.38
C PHE A 23 -19.99 -27.23 15.71
N HIS A 24 -20.66 -28.36 15.90
CA HIS A 24 -20.04 -29.67 16.07
C HIS A 24 -20.30 -30.53 14.81
N PRO A 25 -19.28 -30.80 13.97
CA PRO A 25 -19.49 -31.52 12.72
C PRO A 25 -19.91 -32.98 12.92
N GLU A 26 -19.65 -33.57 14.09
CA GLU A 26 -19.92 -34.99 14.40
C GLU A 26 -21.36 -35.42 14.10
N SER A 27 -22.36 -34.63 14.50
CA SER A 27 -23.78 -34.95 14.27
C SER A 27 -24.13 -34.97 12.78
N HIS A 28 -23.61 -34.01 12.01
CA HIS A 28 -23.82 -33.95 10.57
C HIS A 28 -23.11 -35.11 9.87
N LEU A 29 -21.88 -35.40 10.28
CA LEU A 29 -21.09 -36.51 9.74
C LEU A 29 -21.73 -37.87 10.02
N GLN A 30 -22.30 -38.08 11.21
CA GLN A 30 -23.01 -39.31 11.53
C GLN A 30 -24.23 -39.50 10.63
N LEU A 31 -25.05 -38.47 10.45
CA LEU A 31 -26.24 -38.52 9.59
C LEU A 31 -25.89 -38.78 8.12
N LEU A 32 -24.87 -38.09 7.60
CA LEU A 32 -24.39 -38.30 6.24
C LEU A 32 -23.78 -39.70 6.04
N ASN A 33 -23.10 -40.22 7.05
CA ASN A 33 -22.57 -41.58 7.03
C ASN A 33 -23.69 -42.64 6.99
N GLU A 34 -24.73 -42.48 7.80
CA GLU A 34 -25.90 -43.36 7.78
C GLU A 34 -26.55 -43.37 6.39
N LEU A 35 -26.73 -42.20 5.77
CA LEU A 35 -27.21 -42.09 4.39
C LEU A 35 -26.29 -42.81 3.40
N TYR A 36 -24.97 -42.62 3.51
CA TYR A 36 -24.00 -43.28 2.65
C TYR A 36 -24.06 -44.82 2.79
N PHE A 37 -24.16 -45.35 4.02
CA PHE A 37 -24.29 -46.79 4.26
C PHE A 37 -25.57 -47.40 3.66
N VAL A 38 -26.67 -46.64 3.64
CA VAL A 38 -27.91 -47.06 2.98
C VAL A 38 -27.68 -47.28 1.48
N THR A 39 -26.89 -46.43 0.82
CA THR A 39 -26.55 -46.60 -0.60
C THR A 39 -25.73 -47.87 -0.88
N LEU A 40 -24.83 -48.25 0.04
CA LEU A 40 -24.03 -49.47 -0.06
C LEU A 40 -24.86 -50.73 0.18
N SER A 41 -25.87 -50.65 1.04
CA SER A 41 -26.65 -51.81 1.50
C SER A 41 -27.88 -52.10 0.62
N CYS A 42 -28.37 -51.15 -0.16
CA CYS A 42 -29.65 -51.25 -0.88
C CYS A 42 -29.54 -51.03 -2.40
N HIS A 43 -29.00 -52.02 -3.11
CA HIS A 43 -28.81 -51.97 -4.57
C HIS A 43 -30.11 -51.70 -5.38
N GLY A 44 -31.27 -52.17 -4.91
CA GLY A 44 -32.54 -51.94 -5.59
C GLY A 44 -32.96 -50.46 -5.64
N LEU A 45 -32.69 -49.72 -4.56
CA LEU A 45 -32.96 -48.28 -4.49
C LEU A 45 -31.96 -47.48 -5.34
N CYS A 46 -30.70 -47.92 -5.41
CA CYS A 46 -29.71 -47.33 -6.30
C CYS A 46 -30.09 -47.56 -7.78
N SER A 47 -30.50 -48.78 -8.17
CA SER A 47 -30.86 -49.08 -9.56
C SER A 47 -32.15 -48.43 -10.05
N VAL A 48 -33.15 -48.28 -9.17
CA VAL A 48 -34.49 -47.77 -9.57
C VAL A 48 -34.62 -46.27 -9.33
N CYS A 49 -34.01 -45.74 -8.28
CA CYS A 49 -34.20 -44.34 -7.85
C CYS A 49 -32.92 -43.50 -7.90
N LYS A 50 -31.79 -44.07 -8.35
CA LYS A 50 -30.47 -43.39 -8.38
C LYS A 50 -30.13 -42.77 -7.02
N LEU A 51 -30.39 -43.52 -5.95
CA LEU A 51 -30.22 -43.06 -4.57
C LEU A 51 -28.77 -42.69 -4.26
N ASP A 52 -27.82 -43.43 -4.83
CA ASP A 52 -26.39 -43.17 -4.80
C ASP A 52 -26.02 -41.81 -5.41
N GLU A 53 -26.55 -41.46 -6.59
CA GLU A 53 -26.33 -40.15 -7.21
C GLU A 53 -26.86 -39.02 -6.31
N LYS A 54 -28.05 -39.19 -5.73
CA LYS A 54 -28.69 -38.17 -4.88
C LYS A 54 -28.01 -37.98 -3.53
N VAL A 55 -27.60 -39.06 -2.89
CA VAL A 55 -26.86 -38.98 -1.62
C VAL A 55 -25.50 -38.33 -1.86
N LYS A 56 -24.83 -38.63 -2.98
CA LYS A 56 -23.61 -37.94 -3.39
C LYS A 56 -23.84 -36.43 -3.58
N GLU A 57 -24.91 -36.03 -4.26
CA GLU A 57 -25.28 -34.62 -4.44
C GLU A 57 -25.52 -33.90 -3.09
N ILE A 58 -26.16 -34.56 -2.12
CA ILE A 58 -26.38 -34.01 -0.78
C ILE A 58 -25.05 -33.82 -0.04
N ILE A 59 -24.15 -34.80 -0.11
CA ILE A 59 -22.82 -34.72 0.51
C ILE A 59 -22.02 -33.58 -0.12
N GLU A 60 -21.93 -33.51 -1.45
CA GLU A 60 -21.23 -32.43 -2.17
C GLU A 60 -21.82 -31.05 -1.83
N THR A 61 -23.15 -30.95 -1.73
CA THR A 61 -23.85 -29.71 -1.35
C THR A 61 -23.52 -29.30 0.08
N TRP A 62 -23.52 -30.26 1.02
CA TRP A 62 -23.15 -30.03 2.41
C TRP A 62 -21.70 -29.55 2.54
N GLU A 63 -20.77 -30.22 1.85
CA GLU A 63 -19.36 -29.88 1.80
C GLU A 63 -19.12 -28.44 1.31
N VAL A 64 -19.79 -28.06 0.21
CA VAL A 64 -19.74 -26.70 -0.33
C VAL A 64 -20.35 -25.68 0.65
N ASN A 65 -21.46 -26.02 1.29
CA ASN A 65 -22.13 -25.14 2.25
C ASN A 65 -21.32 -24.96 3.55
N LEU A 66 -20.60 -26.00 3.99
CA LEU A 66 -19.67 -25.91 5.11
C LEU A 66 -18.59 -24.87 4.82
N GLY A 67 -17.87 -25.02 3.69
CA GLY A 67 -16.83 -24.06 3.31
C GLY A 67 -17.37 -22.63 3.15
N ARG A 68 -18.52 -22.48 2.48
CA ARG A 68 -19.15 -21.16 2.29
C ARG A 68 -19.53 -20.50 3.61
N THR A 69 -20.08 -21.26 4.57
CA THR A 69 -20.47 -20.72 5.88
C THR A 69 -19.25 -20.33 6.70
N LEU A 70 -18.25 -21.21 6.78
CA LEU A 70 -17.01 -20.97 7.52
C LEU A 70 -16.32 -19.68 7.06
N PHE A 71 -16.06 -19.58 5.76
CA PHE A 71 -15.31 -18.45 5.22
C PHE A 71 -16.16 -17.21 4.94
N GLY A 72 -17.43 -17.39 4.61
CA GLY A 72 -18.36 -16.28 4.43
C GLY A 72 -18.56 -15.50 5.74
N ASN A 73 -18.58 -16.19 6.87
CA ASN A 73 -18.65 -15.54 8.19
C ASN A 73 -17.36 -14.76 8.51
N ALA A 74 -16.17 -15.30 8.16
CA ALA A 74 -14.91 -14.57 8.30
C ALA A 74 -14.91 -13.26 7.50
N GLU A 75 -15.33 -13.31 6.23
CA GLU A 75 -15.43 -12.12 5.37
C GLU A 75 -16.42 -11.10 5.94
N LYS A 76 -17.62 -11.56 6.33
CA LYS A 76 -18.67 -10.71 6.88
C LYS A 76 -18.22 -9.97 8.14
N LEU A 77 -17.64 -10.69 9.10
CA LEU A 77 -17.17 -10.10 10.37
C LEU A 77 -16.12 -9.02 10.14
N LEU A 78 -15.12 -9.29 9.29
CA LEU A 78 -14.08 -8.32 8.98
C LEU A 78 -14.64 -7.07 8.28
N MET A 79 -15.55 -7.24 7.31
CA MET A 79 -16.16 -6.11 6.61
C MET A 79 -17.08 -5.28 7.51
N GLU A 80 -17.82 -5.90 8.43
CA GLU A 80 -18.60 -5.20 9.46
C GLU A 80 -17.70 -4.39 10.40
N GLU A 81 -16.53 -4.93 10.78
CA GLU A 81 -15.52 -4.20 11.56
C GLU A 81 -15.02 -2.96 10.82
N PHE A 82 -14.73 -3.05 9.52
CA PHE A 82 -14.35 -1.90 8.69
C PHE A 82 -15.47 -0.85 8.58
N ILE A 83 -16.72 -1.27 8.41
CA ILE A 83 -17.87 -0.35 8.35
C ILE A 83 -18.04 0.39 9.68
N ASN A 84 -17.95 -0.34 10.79
CA ASN A 84 -18.04 0.23 12.13
C ASN A 84 -16.89 1.19 12.42
N PHE A 85 -15.66 0.80 12.07
CA PHE A 85 -14.48 1.64 12.21
C PHE A 85 -14.58 2.92 11.35
N SER A 86 -14.99 2.81 10.09
CA SER A 86 -15.21 3.95 9.20
C SER A 86 -16.24 4.93 9.77
N THR A 87 -17.34 4.39 10.32
CA THR A 87 -18.38 5.21 10.95
C THR A 87 -17.86 5.93 12.20
N ARG A 88 -16.98 5.30 13.00
CA ARG A 88 -16.32 5.94 14.14
C ARG A 88 -15.40 7.07 13.67
N GLN A 89 -14.57 6.82 12.66
CA GLN A 89 -13.65 7.82 12.11
C GLN A 89 -14.37 9.02 11.48
N GLN A 90 -15.55 8.83 10.87
CA GLN A 90 -16.38 9.94 10.36
C GLN A 90 -16.96 10.83 11.47
N LYS A 91 -17.28 10.26 12.64
CA LYS A 91 -17.93 10.98 13.76
C LYS A 91 -16.94 11.56 14.75
N ALA A 92 -15.70 11.11 14.75
CA ALA A 92 -14.72 11.46 15.78
C ALA A 92 -14.24 12.92 15.64
N LYS A 93 -14.45 13.70 16.71
CA LYS A 93 -13.67 14.91 17.03
C LYS A 93 -12.57 14.55 18.04
N MET A 94 -11.85 13.46 17.82
CA MET A 94 -10.81 12.98 18.74
C MET A 94 -9.54 13.84 18.61
N SER A 95 -8.78 13.92 19.71
CA SER A 95 -7.40 14.40 19.65
C SER A 95 -6.56 13.45 18.80
N SER A 96 -5.58 13.98 18.08
CA SER A 96 -4.73 13.23 17.15
C SER A 96 -4.07 12.01 17.80
N LEU A 97 -3.58 12.14 19.05
CA LEU A 97 -2.92 11.04 19.77
C LEU A 97 -3.87 9.87 20.07
N ASN A 98 -5.11 10.14 20.45
CA ASN A 98 -6.10 9.10 20.74
C ASN A 98 -6.57 8.42 19.45
N GLN A 99 -6.65 9.18 18.35
CA GLN A 99 -6.97 8.64 17.03
C GLN A 99 -5.91 7.64 16.56
N PHE A 100 -4.63 7.95 16.75
CA PHE A 100 -3.53 7.05 16.38
C PHE A 100 -3.51 5.74 17.18
N LYS A 101 -3.86 5.79 18.47
CA LYS A 101 -3.99 4.58 19.29
C LYS A 101 -5.16 3.70 18.83
N ASP A 102 -6.31 4.31 18.53
CA ASP A 102 -7.49 3.60 18.03
C ASP A 102 -7.21 2.94 16.67
N ILE A 103 -6.53 3.65 15.75
CA ILE A 103 -6.13 3.11 14.44
C ILE A 103 -5.23 1.89 14.60
N ARG A 104 -4.13 2.00 15.37
CA ARG A 104 -3.20 0.88 15.59
C ARG A 104 -3.89 -0.32 16.26
N ALA A 105 -4.70 -0.06 17.28
CA ALA A 105 -5.46 -1.11 17.94
C ALA A 105 -6.44 -1.81 16.97
N PHE A 106 -7.13 -1.05 16.13
CA PHE A 106 -8.01 -1.61 15.10
C PHE A 106 -7.25 -2.52 14.14
N MET A 107 -6.10 -2.09 13.60
CA MET A 107 -5.35 -2.92 12.66
C MET A 107 -4.89 -4.24 13.26
N ILE A 108 -4.25 -4.18 14.43
CA ILE A 108 -3.75 -5.38 15.12
C ILE A 108 -4.90 -6.33 15.41
N ASN A 109 -6.03 -5.80 15.89
CA ASN A 109 -7.22 -6.60 16.19
C ASN A 109 -7.82 -7.23 14.94
N ALA A 110 -8.00 -6.48 13.85
CA ALA A 110 -8.59 -6.99 12.60
C ALA A 110 -7.75 -8.12 11.99
N VAL A 111 -6.43 -7.92 11.90
CA VAL A 111 -5.48 -8.91 11.39
C VAL A 111 -5.44 -10.15 12.28
N THR A 112 -5.31 -9.96 13.61
CA THR A 112 -5.23 -11.04 14.59
C THR A 112 -6.53 -11.86 14.62
N ARG A 113 -7.70 -11.20 14.65
CA ARG A 113 -9.00 -11.87 14.65
C ARG A 113 -9.21 -12.70 13.40
N LEU A 114 -8.92 -12.17 12.21
CA LEU A 114 -9.07 -12.93 10.98
C LEU A 114 -8.16 -14.16 10.99
N ARG A 115 -6.88 -13.98 11.33
CA ARG A 115 -5.92 -15.07 11.42
C ARG A 115 -6.37 -16.14 12.41
N ASP A 116 -6.71 -15.74 13.62
CA ASP A 116 -7.08 -16.67 14.70
C ASP A 116 -8.37 -17.42 14.36
N TYR A 117 -9.34 -16.75 13.75
CA TYR A 117 -10.56 -17.38 13.27
C TYR A 117 -10.27 -18.45 12.20
N LEU A 118 -9.44 -18.13 11.20
CA LEU A 118 -9.10 -19.07 10.13
C LEU A 118 -8.25 -20.25 10.66
N THR A 119 -7.29 -20.00 11.55
CA THR A 119 -6.32 -21.01 12.03
C THR A 119 -6.77 -21.82 13.24
N ASN A 120 -7.69 -21.30 14.05
CA ASN A 120 -8.24 -21.99 15.20
C ASN A 120 -9.65 -22.50 14.93
N ASP A 121 -10.61 -21.61 14.65
CA ASP A 121 -12.02 -22.00 14.59
C ASP A 121 -12.34 -22.83 13.35
N CYS A 122 -12.03 -22.31 12.15
CA CYS A 122 -12.27 -23.04 10.90
C CYS A 122 -11.45 -24.34 10.84
N LEU A 123 -10.15 -24.25 11.11
CA LEU A 123 -9.25 -25.38 11.02
C LEU A 123 -9.57 -26.48 12.04
N ARG A 124 -10.09 -26.14 13.23
CA ARG A 124 -10.60 -27.14 14.19
C ARG A 124 -11.70 -27.97 13.56
N ILE A 125 -12.72 -27.33 12.97
CA ILE A 125 -13.88 -28.02 12.39
C ILE A 125 -13.46 -28.93 11.24
N ILE A 126 -12.61 -28.43 10.33
CA ILE A 126 -12.14 -29.21 9.18
C ILE A 126 -11.28 -30.38 9.62
N LYS A 127 -10.41 -30.19 10.62
CA LYS A 127 -9.59 -31.27 11.18
C LYS A 127 -10.45 -32.38 11.76
N GLU A 128 -11.54 -32.04 12.45
CA GLU A 128 -12.48 -33.04 12.96
C GLU A 128 -13.20 -33.78 11.81
N CYS A 129 -13.58 -33.08 10.73
CA CYS A 129 -14.11 -33.75 9.52
C CYS A 129 -13.13 -34.76 8.90
N VAL A 130 -11.83 -34.40 8.82
CA VAL A 130 -10.81 -35.27 8.20
C VAL A 130 -10.41 -36.45 9.10
N LYS A 131 -10.42 -36.27 10.43
CA LYS A 131 -10.06 -37.34 11.39
C LYS A 131 -11.11 -38.41 11.55
N THR A 132 -12.38 -38.04 11.38
CA THR A 132 -13.46 -38.99 11.65
C THR A 132 -13.33 -40.13 10.64
N GLU A 133 -13.17 -41.38 11.12
CA GLU A 133 -13.01 -42.61 10.31
C GLU A 133 -14.32 -42.98 9.59
N VAL A 134 -14.92 -42.01 8.91
CA VAL A 134 -16.18 -42.16 8.19
C VAL A 134 -15.87 -42.72 6.81
N PRO A 135 -16.42 -43.88 6.42
CA PRO A 135 -16.20 -44.47 5.08
C PRO A 135 -16.55 -43.52 3.92
N MET A 136 -17.54 -42.64 4.14
CA MET A 136 -17.92 -41.58 3.21
C MET A 136 -16.73 -40.67 2.85
N ILE A 137 -16.01 -40.20 3.88
CA ILE A 137 -14.87 -39.29 3.72
C ILE A 137 -13.63 -40.09 3.33
N GLN A 138 -13.41 -41.27 3.90
CA GLN A 138 -12.21 -42.08 3.69
C GLN A 138 -11.98 -42.50 2.22
N ASN A 139 -13.06 -42.70 1.45
CA ASN A 139 -12.96 -43.02 0.01
C ASN A 139 -12.68 -41.80 -0.89
N SER A 140 -12.76 -40.57 -0.36
CA SER A 140 -12.75 -39.31 -1.13
C SER A 140 -12.11 -38.14 -0.37
N ILE A 141 -11.23 -38.40 0.61
CA ILE A 141 -10.55 -37.36 1.42
C ILE A 141 -9.84 -36.35 0.52
N GLU A 142 -9.25 -36.82 -0.58
CA GLU A 142 -8.53 -35.97 -1.52
C GLU A 142 -9.48 -35.01 -2.27
N ASP A 143 -10.68 -35.46 -2.63
CA ASP A 143 -11.69 -34.60 -3.26
C ASP A 143 -12.23 -33.58 -2.25
N PHE A 144 -12.50 -34.00 -1.01
CA PHE A 144 -12.91 -33.11 0.08
C PHE A 144 -11.85 -32.03 0.34
N LEU A 145 -10.57 -32.41 0.46
CA LEU A 145 -9.48 -31.45 0.68
C LEU A 145 -9.29 -30.52 -0.52
N THR A 146 -9.44 -31.01 -1.75
CA THR A 146 -9.36 -30.19 -2.97
C THR A 146 -10.50 -29.18 -3.05
N MET A 147 -11.71 -29.61 -2.73
CA MET A 147 -12.91 -28.76 -2.64
C MET A 147 -12.72 -27.70 -1.56
N PHE A 148 -12.21 -28.08 -0.39
CA PHE A 148 -11.91 -27.15 0.69
C PHE A 148 -10.83 -26.12 0.30
N GLN A 149 -9.74 -26.58 -0.32
CA GLN A 149 -8.69 -25.71 -0.86
C GLN A 149 -9.26 -24.68 -1.82
N ALA A 150 -10.16 -25.09 -2.73
CA ALA A 150 -10.83 -24.19 -3.64
C ALA A 150 -11.71 -23.15 -2.91
N GLN A 151 -12.42 -23.55 -1.84
CA GLN A 151 -13.20 -22.63 -1.01
C GLN A 151 -12.32 -21.61 -0.28
N LEU A 152 -11.19 -22.04 0.29
CA LEU A 152 -10.24 -21.14 0.94
C LEU A 152 -9.66 -20.12 -0.05
N ARG A 153 -9.29 -20.56 -1.25
CA ARG A 153 -8.84 -19.66 -2.33
C ARG A 153 -9.93 -18.66 -2.71
N ASN A 154 -11.16 -19.14 -2.94
CA ASN A 154 -12.30 -18.30 -3.32
C ASN A 154 -12.63 -17.27 -2.25
N PHE A 155 -12.48 -17.63 -0.97
CA PHE A 155 -12.62 -16.71 0.16
C PHE A 155 -11.66 -15.53 0.05
N TRP A 156 -10.36 -15.75 -0.16
CA TRP A 156 -9.40 -14.65 -0.28
C TRP A 156 -9.72 -13.72 -1.46
N HIS A 157 -10.09 -14.30 -2.60
CA HIS A 157 -10.56 -13.53 -3.76
C HIS A 157 -11.82 -12.70 -3.45
N SER A 158 -12.79 -13.29 -2.75
CA SER A 158 -14.02 -12.62 -2.33
C SER A 158 -13.74 -11.48 -1.36
N LEU A 159 -12.94 -11.73 -0.32
CA LEU A 159 -12.54 -10.75 0.68
C LEU A 159 -11.83 -9.55 0.04
N VAL A 160 -10.81 -9.79 -0.77
CA VAL A 160 -10.06 -8.72 -1.47
C VAL A 160 -11.00 -7.93 -2.39
N LYS A 161 -11.92 -8.60 -3.08
CA LYS A 161 -12.94 -7.94 -3.91
C LYS A 161 -13.89 -7.07 -3.09
N SER A 162 -14.34 -7.54 -1.93
CA SER A 162 -15.20 -6.77 -1.01
C SER A 162 -14.48 -5.55 -0.44
N MET A 163 -13.21 -5.69 -0.05
CA MET A 163 -12.35 -4.59 0.39
C MET A 163 -12.15 -3.56 -0.73
N THR A 164 -11.85 -4.02 -1.96
CA THR A 164 -11.73 -3.15 -3.15
C THR A 164 -13.01 -2.37 -3.41
N LYS A 165 -14.17 -3.03 -3.37
CA LYS A 165 -15.48 -2.40 -3.57
C LYS A 165 -15.77 -1.35 -2.50
N PHE A 166 -15.31 -1.56 -1.27
CA PHE A 166 -15.50 -0.63 -0.15
C PHE A 166 -14.74 0.69 -0.35
N VAL A 167 -13.51 0.64 -0.87
CA VAL A 167 -12.67 1.83 -1.12
C VAL A 167 -12.87 2.47 -2.49
N SER A 168 -13.52 1.76 -3.42
CA SER A 168 -13.75 2.26 -4.78
C SER A 168 -14.63 3.51 -4.79
N PRO A 169 -14.34 4.49 -5.67
CA PRO A 169 -15.21 5.65 -5.85
C PRO A 169 -16.60 5.22 -6.31
N LYS A 170 -17.63 5.62 -5.58
CA LYS A 170 -19.01 5.50 -6.06
C LYS A 170 -19.19 6.51 -7.19
N ILE A 171 -19.38 6.02 -8.41
CA ILE A 171 -19.94 6.79 -9.53
C ILE A 171 -21.24 7.42 -9.03
N PRO A 172 -21.60 8.67 -9.41
CA PRO A 172 -22.84 9.29 -8.94
C PRO A 172 -24.04 8.40 -9.32
N GLN A 173 -24.59 7.69 -8.33
CA GLN A 173 -25.88 7.02 -8.46
C GLN A 173 -26.98 8.01 -8.06
N PRO A 174 -28.17 7.91 -8.68
CA PRO A 174 -29.30 8.76 -8.34
C PRO A 174 -29.67 8.65 -6.85
N GLN A 175 -30.21 9.75 -6.33
CA GLN A 175 -30.20 10.28 -4.96
C GLN A 175 -30.61 9.40 -3.74
N ASP A 176 -30.83 8.09 -3.85
CA ASP A 176 -31.52 7.36 -2.76
C ASP A 176 -30.66 6.45 -1.86
N GLN A 177 -29.32 6.42 -1.99
CA GLN A 177 -28.45 5.72 -1.03
C GLN A 177 -27.17 6.51 -0.72
N GLN A 178 -27.27 7.52 0.14
CA GLN A 178 -26.12 8.19 0.75
C GLN A 178 -25.38 7.25 1.71
N ILE A 179 -24.57 6.34 1.16
CA ILE A 179 -23.47 5.73 1.92
C ILE A 179 -22.23 6.57 1.60
N SER A 180 -21.85 7.44 2.52
CA SER A 180 -20.65 8.31 2.46
C SER A 180 -19.41 7.51 2.06
N GLN A 181 -18.52 8.10 1.25
CA GLN A 181 -17.22 7.48 0.95
C GLN A 181 -16.42 7.30 2.25
N PRO A 182 -15.63 6.22 2.38
CA PRO A 182 -14.81 6.04 3.57
C PRO A 182 -13.80 7.19 3.70
N PRO A 183 -13.49 7.65 4.93
CA PRO A 183 -12.42 8.63 5.17
C PRO A 183 -11.09 8.15 4.57
N ALA A 184 -10.25 9.08 4.13
CA ALA A 184 -8.95 8.76 3.53
C ALA A 184 -8.09 7.85 4.45
N ILE A 185 -8.06 8.13 5.75
CA ILE A 185 -7.33 7.29 6.73
C ILE A 185 -7.80 5.83 6.74
N VAL A 186 -9.08 5.56 6.49
CA VAL A 186 -9.60 4.18 6.42
C VAL A 186 -9.08 3.47 5.16
N VAL A 187 -8.93 4.21 4.05
CA VAL A 187 -8.32 3.68 2.82
C VAL A 187 -6.84 3.33 3.07
N LEU A 188 -6.10 4.20 3.77
CA LEU A 188 -4.69 3.94 4.12
C LEU A 188 -4.54 2.72 5.03
N VAL A 189 -5.38 2.62 6.07
CA VAL A 189 -5.42 1.46 6.98
C VAL A 189 -5.76 0.17 6.23
N MET A 190 -6.72 0.22 5.31
CA MET A 190 -7.09 -0.94 4.51
C MET A 190 -5.95 -1.40 3.60
N SER A 191 -5.21 -0.46 3.00
CA SER A 191 -3.99 -0.76 2.24
C SER A 191 -2.95 -1.48 3.10
N ARG A 192 -2.71 -1.00 4.34
CA ARG A 192 -1.75 -1.64 5.25
C ARG A 192 -2.17 -3.05 5.66
N ILE A 193 -3.44 -3.26 5.99
CA ILE A 193 -3.97 -4.59 6.34
C ILE A 193 -3.86 -5.56 5.16
N LEU A 194 -4.13 -5.11 3.93
CA LEU A 194 -3.92 -5.92 2.73
C LEU A 194 -2.45 -6.27 2.50
N LEU A 195 -1.55 -5.34 2.80
CA LEU A 195 -0.11 -5.61 2.76
C LEU A 195 0.27 -6.66 3.82
N ASP A 196 -0.18 -6.52 5.07
CA ASP A 196 0.04 -7.50 6.14
C ASP A 196 -0.52 -8.89 5.76
N PHE A 197 -1.65 -8.94 5.04
CA PHE A 197 -2.18 -10.18 4.51
C PHE A 197 -1.20 -10.84 3.53
N GLY A 198 -0.70 -10.08 2.57
CA GLY A 198 0.25 -10.56 1.56
C GLY A 198 1.65 -10.83 2.12
N GLU A 199 2.05 -10.18 3.21
CA GLU A 199 3.36 -10.40 3.83
C GLU A 199 3.35 -11.56 4.80
N ILE A 200 2.31 -11.69 5.64
CA ILE A 200 2.36 -12.54 6.83
C ILE A 200 1.17 -13.49 6.89
N VAL A 201 -0.05 -12.95 6.86
CA VAL A 201 -1.25 -13.72 7.30
C VAL A 201 -1.52 -14.89 6.37
N VAL A 202 -1.47 -14.70 5.05
CA VAL A 202 -1.75 -15.76 4.08
C VAL A 202 -0.76 -16.92 4.29
N SER A 203 0.54 -16.63 4.38
CA SER A 203 1.56 -17.64 4.64
C SER A 203 1.33 -18.38 5.95
N GLN A 204 0.99 -17.68 7.05
CA GLN A 204 0.72 -18.29 8.35
C GLN A 204 -0.53 -19.18 8.34
N VAL A 205 -1.61 -18.73 7.69
CA VAL A 205 -2.84 -19.51 7.53
C VAL A 205 -2.51 -20.78 6.76
N TYR A 206 -1.97 -20.69 5.56
CA TYR A 206 -1.69 -21.88 4.74
C TYR A 206 -0.67 -22.83 5.37
N THR A 207 0.30 -22.32 6.13
CA THR A 207 1.22 -23.17 6.92
C THR A 207 0.47 -23.94 8.00
N SER A 208 -0.40 -23.27 8.76
CA SER A 208 -1.22 -23.93 9.79
C SER A 208 -2.11 -25.03 9.20
N TYR A 209 -2.69 -24.79 8.03
CA TYR A 209 -3.50 -25.77 7.31
C TYR A 209 -2.66 -26.95 6.78
N SER A 210 -1.49 -26.66 6.20
CA SER A 210 -0.52 -27.65 5.75
C SER A 210 -0.13 -28.60 6.89
N ASP A 211 0.30 -28.04 8.03
CA ASP A 211 0.79 -28.82 9.16
C ASP A 211 -0.29 -29.71 9.79
N ARG A 212 -1.55 -29.25 9.81
CA ARG A 212 -2.64 -29.96 10.48
C ARG A 212 -3.41 -30.92 9.58
N LEU A 213 -3.51 -30.65 8.28
CA LEU A 213 -4.27 -31.47 7.32
C LEU A 213 -3.38 -32.44 6.53
N TYR A 214 -2.09 -32.10 6.36
CA TYR A 214 -1.11 -32.92 5.65
C TYR A 214 0.12 -33.23 6.54
N PRO A 215 -0.05 -33.82 7.74
CA PRO A 215 1.08 -34.19 8.58
C PRO A 215 1.93 -35.23 7.83
N GLN A 216 3.08 -34.80 7.29
CA GLN A 216 4.07 -35.57 6.52
C GLN A 216 3.60 -36.97 6.09
N ARG A 217 2.84 -37.05 4.99
CA ARG A 217 2.69 -38.30 4.22
C ARG A 217 4.09 -38.68 3.73
N ASP A 218 4.73 -39.59 4.47
CA ASP A 218 6.01 -40.27 4.28
C ASP A 218 7.17 -39.48 3.67
N SER A 219 8.29 -39.53 4.39
CA SER A 219 9.57 -38.83 4.21
C SER A 219 10.24 -38.91 2.82
N ASN A 220 9.65 -39.60 1.85
CA ASN A 220 10.28 -39.86 0.56
C ASN A 220 9.54 -39.28 -0.68
N VAL A 221 8.34 -38.69 -0.58
CA VAL A 221 7.60 -38.25 -1.79
C VAL A 221 7.02 -36.84 -1.77
N THR A 222 6.75 -36.23 -0.61
CA THR A 222 6.09 -34.90 -0.57
C THR A 222 7.06 -33.80 -0.16
N ILE A 223 7.89 -33.34 -1.11
CA ILE A 223 8.77 -32.16 -0.95
C ILE A 223 7.89 -30.91 -0.73
N GLY A 224 7.57 -30.57 0.52
CA GLY A 224 6.94 -29.29 0.84
C GLY A 224 7.75 -28.13 0.24
N MET A 225 7.05 -27.08 -0.19
CA MET A 225 7.70 -25.94 -0.82
C MET A 225 8.03 -24.88 0.24
N ASN A 226 9.25 -24.36 0.17
CA ASN A 226 9.65 -23.25 1.02
C ASN A 226 9.00 -21.97 0.49
N VAL A 227 8.17 -21.35 1.32
CA VAL A 227 7.62 -20.02 1.08
C VAL A 227 8.19 -19.09 2.15
N TYR A 228 8.72 -17.94 1.72
CA TYR A 228 9.23 -16.92 2.63
C TYR A 228 8.15 -15.87 2.82
N ASP A 229 7.90 -15.51 4.07
CA ASP A 229 7.02 -14.39 4.40
C ASP A 229 7.74 -13.04 4.25
N GLY A 230 7.04 -11.93 4.51
CA GLY A 230 7.59 -10.57 4.42
C GLY A 230 8.78 -10.31 5.35
N TYR A 231 9.00 -11.15 6.36
CA TYR A 231 10.13 -11.08 7.28
C TYR A 231 11.24 -12.08 6.94
N ASN A 232 11.22 -12.66 5.73
CA ASN A 232 12.12 -13.74 5.31
C ASN A 232 12.09 -14.98 6.22
N GLN A 233 11.02 -15.19 6.99
CA GLN A 233 10.85 -16.42 7.75
C GLN A 233 10.42 -17.54 6.81
N ARG A 234 11.06 -18.70 6.98
CA ARG A 234 10.84 -19.87 6.15
C ARG A 234 9.61 -20.63 6.66
N ASN A 235 8.59 -20.70 5.82
CA ASN A 235 7.40 -21.53 6.02
C ASN A 235 7.44 -22.74 5.09
N LEU A 236 7.21 -23.94 5.62
CA LEU A 236 7.11 -25.16 4.83
C LEU A 236 5.63 -25.43 4.52
N ILE A 237 5.24 -25.29 3.26
CA ILE A 237 3.84 -25.44 2.84
C ILE A 237 3.70 -26.66 1.93
N ALA A 238 2.63 -27.43 2.13
CA ALA A 238 2.26 -28.56 1.27
C ALA A 238 2.20 -28.13 -0.21
N LYS A 239 2.60 -29.03 -1.12
CA LYS A 239 2.72 -28.71 -2.57
C LYS A 239 1.37 -28.28 -3.17
N GLU A 240 0.31 -28.84 -2.63
CA GLU A 240 -1.08 -28.60 -2.98
C GLU A 240 -1.41 -27.11 -2.83
N PHE A 241 -0.99 -26.48 -1.73
CA PHE A 241 -1.25 -25.08 -1.42
C PHE A 241 -0.24 -24.09 -2.01
N ALA A 242 0.92 -24.58 -2.47
CA ALA A 242 2.05 -23.75 -2.90
C ALA A 242 1.69 -22.70 -3.98
N GLN A 243 0.84 -23.08 -4.95
CA GLN A 243 0.42 -22.18 -6.01
C GLN A 243 -0.59 -21.14 -5.52
N ASP A 244 -1.58 -21.58 -4.74
CA ASP A 244 -2.62 -20.69 -4.18
C ASP A 244 -2.00 -19.63 -3.29
N VAL A 245 -1.04 -19.99 -2.42
CA VAL A 245 -0.34 -19.03 -1.55
C VAL A 245 0.33 -17.94 -2.37
N ARG A 246 1.10 -18.30 -3.40
CA ARG A 246 1.79 -17.31 -4.24
C ARG A 246 0.80 -16.39 -4.95
N GLU A 247 -0.26 -16.96 -5.52
CA GLU A 247 -1.29 -16.20 -6.22
C GLU A 247 -1.97 -15.21 -5.28
N ILE A 248 -2.39 -15.68 -4.10
CA ILE A 248 -3.13 -14.87 -3.12
C ILE A 248 -2.23 -13.81 -2.49
N VAL A 249 -0.97 -14.14 -2.19
CA VAL A 249 0.02 -13.15 -1.73
C VAL A 249 0.20 -12.04 -2.78
N GLY A 250 0.36 -12.41 -4.06
CA GLY A 250 0.43 -11.45 -5.15
C GLY A 250 -0.82 -10.58 -5.24
N LEU A 251 -2.00 -11.19 -5.19
CA LEU A 251 -3.29 -10.50 -5.19
C LEU A 251 -3.41 -9.48 -4.06
N CYS A 252 -3.08 -9.87 -2.82
CA CYS A 252 -3.14 -8.99 -1.66
C CYS A 252 -2.18 -7.80 -1.81
N LYS A 253 -0.94 -8.04 -2.24
CA LYS A 253 0.06 -6.98 -2.47
C LYS A 253 -0.34 -6.02 -3.60
N ASP A 254 -0.84 -6.56 -4.71
CA ASP A 254 -1.32 -5.77 -5.85
C ASP A 254 -2.50 -4.87 -5.46
N VAL A 255 -3.46 -5.39 -4.69
CA VAL A 255 -4.61 -4.59 -4.24
C VAL A 255 -4.20 -3.62 -3.13
N ALA A 256 -3.26 -3.99 -2.24
CA ALA A 256 -2.68 -3.07 -1.28
C ALA A 256 -2.06 -1.86 -1.97
N GLN A 257 -1.30 -2.09 -3.04
CA GLN A 257 -0.67 -1.04 -3.86
C GLN A 257 -1.69 -0.10 -4.48
N ARG A 258 -2.70 -0.64 -5.20
CA ARG A 258 -3.77 0.18 -5.79
C ARG A 258 -4.57 0.95 -4.74
N THR A 259 -4.77 0.37 -3.57
CA THR A 259 -5.47 1.02 -2.45
C THR A 259 -4.63 2.17 -1.87
N LEU A 260 -3.30 2.01 -1.80
CA LEU A 260 -2.39 3.09 -1.38
C LEU A 260 -2.39 4.24 -2.38
N GLU A 261 -2.26 3.93 -3.66
CA GLU A 261 -2.33 4.92 -4.75
C GLU A 261 -3.65 5.69 -4.69
N ARG A 262 -4.75 4.99 -4.38
CA ARG A 262 -6.06 5.63 -4.18
C ARG A 262 -6.08 6.58 -2.99
N TYR A 263 -5.45 6.22 -1.86
CA TYR A 263 -5.31 7.14 -0.73
C TYR A 263 -4.57 8.41 -1.14
N VAL A 264 -3.42 8.25 -1.80
CA VAL A 264 -2.61 9.37 -2.31
C VAL A 264 -3.42 10.25 -3.25
N GLU A 265 -4.21 9.65 -4.13
CA GLU A 265 -5.11 10.37 -5.05
C GLU A 265 -6.19 11.17 -4.30
N ILE A 266 -6.84 10.59 -3.29
CA ILE A 266 -7.89 11.26 -2.51
C ILE A 266 -7.31 12.47 -1.77
N VAL A 267 -6.19 12.27 -1.06
CA VAL A 267 -5.54 13.32 -0.27
C VAL A 267 -4.97 14.39 -1.20
N GLY A 268 -4.23 14.00 -2.23
CA GLY A 268 -3.68 14.91 -3.24
C GLY A 268 -4.77 15.77 -3.88
N ASN A 269 -5.90 15.19 -4.29
CA ASN A 269 -7.01 15.95 -4.86
C ASN A 269 -7.66 16.92 -3.87
N LYS A 270 -7.80 16.53 -2.59
CA LYS A 270 -8.31 17.39 -1.53
C LYS A 270 -7.41 18.61 -1.32
N LEU A 271 -6.09 18.41 -1.22
CA LEU A 271 -5.16 19.55 -1.07
C LEU A 271 -5.15 20.41 -2.34
N SER A 272 -5.24 19.78 -3.51
CA SER A 272 -5.28 20.46 -4.80
C SER A 272 -6.57 21.23 -5.11
N SER A 273 -7.70 20.92 -4.46
CA SER A 273 -8.94 21.69 -4.67
C SER A 273 -8.83 23.11 -4.12
N ASP A 274 -8.14 23.25 -2.99
CA ASP A 274 -7.91 24.53 -2.33
C ASP A 274 -7.03 25.45 -3.20
N ILE A 275 -5.98 24.90 -3.82
CA ILE A 275 -5.13 25.62 -4.78
C ILE A 275 -5.95 26.05 -6.00
N ARG A 276 -6.73 25.13 -6.59
CA ARG A 276 -7.58 25.43 -7.76
C ARG A 276 -8.55 26.56 -7.47
N TYR A 277 -9.12 26.59 -6.27
CA TYR A 277 -10.02 27.66 -5.85
C TYR A 277 -9.29 29.01 -5.78
N LEU A 278 -8.17 29.09 -5.05
CA LEU A 278 -7.42 30.33 -4.87
C LEU A 278 -7.02 30.95 -6.20
N TYR A 279 -6.37 30.17 -7.06
CA TYR A 279 -5.84 30.72 -8.30
C TYR A 279 -6.93 30.93 -9.36
N SER A 280 -8.07 30.21 -9.31
CA SER A 280 -9.21 30.56 -10.16
C SER A 280 -9.83 31.91 -9.78
N SER A 281 -9.79 32.28 -8.49
CA SER A 281 -10.27 33.59 -8.03
C SER A 281 -9.45 34.76 -8.58
N TYR A 282 -8.12 34.61 -8.72
CA TYR A 282 -7.27 35.61 -9.37
C TYR A 282 -7.73 35.95 -10.79
N THR A 283 -8.13 34.92 -11.56
CA THR A 283 -8.68 35.12 -12.92
C THR A 283 -9.98 35.93 -12.89
N SER A 284 -10.85 35.71 -11.90
CA SER A 284 -12.11 36.48 -11.78
C SER A 284 -11.91 37.94 -11.37
N MET A 285 -10.89 38.23 -10.55
CA MET A 285 -10.57 39.60 -10.15
C MET A 285 -9.96 40.39 -11.31
N SER A 286 -9.06 39.81 -12.11
CA SER A 286 -8.45 40.50 -13.25
C SER A 286 -9.45 40.83 -14.38
N LEU A 287 -10.50 40.03 -14.54
CA LEU A 287 -11.61 40.31 -15.47
C LEU A 287 -12.52 41.46 -15.00
N SER A 288 -12.61 41.70 -13.70
CA SER A 288 -13.47 42.74 -13.10
C SER A 288 -12.83 44.11 -13.00
N SER A 289 -11.49 44.22 -13.07
CA SER A 289 -10.75 45.48 -12.90
C SER A 289 -10.58 46.29 -14.20
N ASN A 290 -11.33 45.99 -15.26
CA ASN A 290 -11.31 46.78 -16.51
C ASN A 290 -12.02 48.15 -16.41
N GLY A 291 -12.37 48.61 -15.19
CA GLY A 291 -12.89 49.94 -14.97
C GLY A 291 -12.69 50.42 -13.53
N VAL A 292 -11.96 51.54 -13.41
CA VAL A 292 -11.93 52.50 -12.29
C VAL A 292 -10.83 52.30 -11.22
N ASP A 293 -10.05 53.39 -11.08
CA ASP A 293 -9.09 53.82 -10.04
C ASP A 293 -7.73 53.12 -9.86
N ASP A 294 -6.73 53.75 -10.47
CA ASP A 294 -5.29 53.49 -10.52
C ASP A 294 -4.52 53.86 -9.23
N SER A 295 -5.16 53.77 -8.06
CA SER A 295 -4.56 54.24 -6.78
C SER A 295 -4.51 53.21 -5.64
N ILE A 296 -5.01 51.99 -5.83
CA ILE A 296 -4.97 50.92 -4.81
C ILE A 296 -4.11 49.70 -5.27
N SER A 297 -3.68 49.64 -6.53
CA SER A 297 -3.08 48.44 -7.15
C SER A 297 -1.55 48.41 -7.25
N LYS A 298 -0.79 49.01 -6.32
CA LYS A 298 0.70 49.00 -6.34
C LYS A 298 1.37 48.56 -5.04
N THR A 299 0.74 47.67 -4.27
CA THR A 299 1.44 47.06 -3.13
C THR A 299 2.11 45.76 -3.59
N GLN A 300 3.44 45.71 -3.52
CA GLN A 300 4.19 44.48 -3.75
C GLN A 300 3.74 43.42 -2.74
N PRO A 301 3.72 42.13 -3.14
CA PRO A 301 3.35 41.05 -2.23
C PRO A 301 4.30 41.03 -1.02
N SER A 302 3.72 40.96 0.18
CA SER A 302 4.44 41.14 1.46
C SER A 302 4.41 39.91 2.37
N LYS A 303 3.61 38.89 2.02
CA LYS A 303 3.48 37.64 2.77
C LYS A 303 3.27 36.46 1.83
N VAL A 304 3.58 35.27 2.32
CA VAL A 304 3.23 34.00 1.67
C VAL A 304 1.71 33.81 1.71
N SER A 305 1.13 33.24 0.64
CA SER A 305 -0.29 32.93 0.61
C SER A 305 -0.67 31.95 1.73
N GLU A 306 -1.69 32.28 2.53
CA GLU A 306 -2.12 31.47 3.70
C GLU A 306 -2.49 30.03 3.34
N ILE A 307 -2.85 29.78 2.08
CA ILE A 307 -3.11 28.42 1.59
C ILE A 307 -1.91 27.51 1.78
N TRP A 308 -0.68 27.99 1.56
CA TRP A 308 0.52 27.17 1.65
C TRP A 308 0.86 26.84 3.10
N LEU A 309 0.54 27.71 4.06
CA LEU A 309 0.64 27.40 5.49
C LEU A 309 -0.30 26.23 5.84
N LYS A 310 -1.55 26.29 5.39
CA LYS A 310 -2.53 25.22 5.58
C LYS A 310 -2.10 23.92 4.89
N THR A 311 -1.62 24.00 3.64
CA THR A 311 -1.14 22.86 2.86
C THR A 311 0.02 22.14 3.54
N ILE A 312 1.00 22.89 4.07
CA ILE A 312 2.13 22.29 4.81
C ILE A 312 1.64 21.64 6.12
N SER A 313 0.68 22.25 6.81
CA SER A 313 0.08 21.63 8.00
C SER A 313 -0.64 20.32 7.67
N GLU A 314 -1.40 20.26 6.57
CA GLU A 314 -2.06 19.02 6.13
C GLU A 314 -1.03 17.98 5.67
N LEU A 315 0.03 18.36 4.95
CA LEU A 315 1.12 17.45 4.57
C LEU A 315 1.84 16.87 5.80
N THR A 316 2.05 17.67 6.84
CA THR A 316 2.61 17.20 8.13
C THR A 316 1.68 16.17 8.79
N TYR A 317 0.37 16.31 8.62
CA TYR A 317 -0.59 15.33 9.13
C TYR A 317 -0.55 14.03 8.32
N VAL A 318 -0.46 14.11 6.99
CA VAL A 318 -0.28 12.95 6.09
C VAL A 318 1.01 12.19 6.42
N GLU A 319 2.11 12.90 6.65
CA GLU A 319 3.37 12.31 7.09
C GLU A 319 3.18 11.52 8.39
N LYS A 320 2.52 12.09 9.41
CA LYS A 320 2.23 11.39 10.67
C LYS A 320 1.36 10.14 10.47
N GLU A 321 0.38 10.19 9.57
CA GLU A 321 -0.43 9.02 9.21
C GLU A 321 0.41 7.93 8.55
N ALA A 322 1.34 8.31 7.66
CA ALA A 322 2.23 7.39 6.98
C ALA A 322 3.25 6.75 7.92
N ILE A 323 3.91 7.55 8.78
CA ILE A 323 4.85 7.08 9.81
C ILE A 323 4.18 6.03 10.70
N MET A 324 3.00 6.34 11.23
CA MET A 324 2.26 5.44 12.12
C MET A 324 1.99 4.05 11.52
N LEU A 325 1.82 3.96 10.20
CA LEU A 325 1.33 2.75 9.53
C LEU A 325 2.42 1.98 8.76
N TYR A 326 3.45 2.67 8.29
CA TYR A 326 4.46 2.10 7.39
C TYR A 326 5.89 2.19 7.91
N GLU A 327 6.14 2.94 8.99
CA GLU A 327 7.47 3.02 9.59
C GLU A 327 7.52 2.08 10.81
N SER A 328 8.50 1.17 10.81
CA SER A 328 8.84 0.37 11.98
C SER A 328 9.53 1.28 13.00
N HIS A 329 8.98 1.42 14.21
CA HIS A 329 9.58 2.18 15.32
C HIS A 329 10.91 1.57 15.85
N ASP A 330 11.60 0.73 15.08
CA ASP A 330 12.84 0.06 15.50
C ASP A 330 14.06 1.01 15.53
N GLU A 331 13.87 2.31 15.24
CA GLU A 331 14.94 3.33 15.28
C GLU A 331 14.69 4.49 16.27
N GLU A 332 13.59 4.49 17.05
CA GLU A 332 13.25 5.60 17.97
C GLU A 332 13.40 5.24 19.47
N GLU A 333 14.56 4.72 19.89
CA GLU A 333 14.95 4.73 21.32
C GLU A 333 16.07 5.72 21.69
N ASP A 334 16.58 6.53 20.76
CA ASP A 334 17.71 7.44 21.04
C ASP A 334 17.46 8.95 20.88
N GLU A 335 16.20 9.41 20.82
CA GLU A 335 15.92 10.85 20.94
C GLU A 335 14.80 11.14 21.95
N SER A 336 15.15 10.99 23.23
CA SER A 336 14.45 11.72 24.28
C SER A 336 15.42 12.65 25.04
N ILE A 337 15.10 13.95 24.96
CA ILE A 337 15.41 14.99 25.94
C ILE A 337 16.87 15.48 25.99
N ASN A 338 17.16 16.63 25.37
CA ASN A 338 17.88 17.68 26.09
C ASN A 338 17.70 19.08 25.45
N GLU A 339 16.76 19.85 25.99
CA GLU A 339 16.84 21.32 25.96
C GLU A 339 17.46 21.80 27.29
N ASN A 340 18.47 22.65 27.14
CA ASN A 340 19.06 23.60 28.10
C ASN A 340 20.42 23.26 28.77
N SER A 341 21.44 23.97 28.26
CA SER A 341 22.39 24.82 29.01
C SER A 341 23.85 24.34 29.25
N THR A 342 24.71 24.89 28.39
CA THR A 342 25.92 25.70 28.69
C THR A 342 27.15 25.09 29.39
N MET A 343 28.28 25.20 28.66
CA MET A 343 29.69 25.37 29.10
C MET A 343 30.22 24.53 30.26
N GLN A 344 31.14 23.61 29.95
CA GLN A 344 32.50 23.65 30.50
C GLN A 344 33.49 22.84 29.64
N GLN A 345 34.59 23.50 29.29
CA GLN A 345 35.80 22.91 28.71
C GLN A 345 36.45 21.96 29.72
N ASN A 346 36.95 20.80 29.28
CA ASN A 346 38.31 20.38 29.63
C ASN A 346 38.88 19.28 28.72
N LYS A 347 40.20 19.37 28.54
CA LYS A 347 41.09 18.63 27.64
C LYS A 347 41.55 17.26 28.19
N GLY A 348 42.02 16.42 27.26
CA GLY A 348 43.00 15.34 27.44
C GLY A 348 42.36 13.95 27.61
N ASP A 349 42.93 12.82 27.21
CA ASP A 349 44.10 12.48 26.39
C ASP A 349 43.93 11.00 25.98
N ALA A 350 44.54 10.65 24.84
CA ALA A 350 45.08 9.37 24.34
C ALA A 350 44.73 7.96 24.91
N GLN A 351 44.77 6.99 23.98
CA GLN A 351 45.18 5.56 24.07
C GLN A 351 44.15 4.54 24.60
N SER A 352 43.62 3.62 23.78
CA SER A 352 44.25 2.44 23.14
C SER A 352 44.96 1.52 24.13
N MET A 353 44.37 0.33 24.38
CA MET A 353 45.11 -0.79 24.96
C MET A 353 44.61 -2.14 24.44
N TYR A 354 45.53 -2.83 23.76
CA TYR A 354 45.54 -4.20 23.31
C TYR A 354 45.39 -5.21 24.45
N LEU A 355 44.83 -6.39 24.17
CA LEU A 355 45.37 -7.67 24.66
C LEU A 355 45.11 -8.82 23.66
N ASP A 356 46.22 -9.44 23.23
CA ASP A 356 46.44 -10.82 22.75
C ASP A 356 47.70 -11.30 23.56
N PRO A 357 48.29 -12.53 23.49
CA PRO A 357 48.00 -13.72 22.66
C PRO A 357 48.25 -15.11 23.32
N SER A 358 48.12 -16.17 22.50
CA SER A 358 48.87 -17.48 22.46
C SER A 358 48.02 -18.74 22.71
N SER A 359 48.10 -19.89 22.00
CA SER A 359 49.10 -20.43 21.03
C SER A 359 48.60 -21.71 20.30
N ALA A 360 48.98 -21.85 19.01
CA ALA A 360 49.42 -23.04 18.23
C ALA A 360 48.49 -24.29 18.10
N ILE A 361 48.34 -25.00 16.97
CA ILE A 361 49.32 -25.68 16.07
C ILE A 361 48.65 -26.02 14.72
N ARG A 362 49.41 -26.01 13.61
CA ARG A 362 49.12 -26.58 12.27
C ARG A 362 50.20 -27.61 11.91
N PRO A 363 49.96 -28.58 10.99
CA PRO A 363 50.80 -28.64 9.76
C PRO A 363 50.06 -29.20 8.50
N THR A 364 50.16 -28.55 7.31
CA THR A 364 50.87 -28.93 6.04
C THR A 364 50.27 -30.11 5.22
N GLY A 365 50.12 -30.16 3.89
CA GLY A 365 50.41 -29.29 2.73
C GLY A 365 50.16 -30.04 1.38
N GLU A 366 49.69 -29.32 0.35
CA GLU A 366 49.89 -29.40 -1.14
C GLU A 366 49.75 -30.73 -1.97
N PRO A 367 49.68 -30.73 -3.34
CA PRO A 367 49.68 -29.64 -4.34
C PRO A 367 48.57 -29.69 -5.45
N SER A 368 48.42 -28.59 -6.19
CA SER A 368 47.63 -28.46 -7.45
C SER A 368 48.40 -28.90 -8.71
N PRO A 369 47.70 -29.04 -9.86
CA PRO A 369 48.22 -28.42 -11.09
C PRO A 369 47.17 -27.65 -11.91
N ASN A 370 47.68 -26.63 -12.63
CA ASN A 370 46.99 -25.68 -13.52
C ASN A 370 46.61 -26.26 -14.89
N VAL A 371 45.46 -25.84 -15.46
CA VAL A 371 45.28 -25.58 -16.91
C VAL A 371 44.26 -24.43 -17.14
N THR A 372 44.80 -23.30 -17.60
CA THR A 372 44.39 -22.33 -18.64
C THR A 372 42.92 -22.01 -19.02
N SER A 373 42.65 -20.69 -19.04
CA SER A 373 41.93 -19.86 -20.05
C SER A 373 40.40 -19.87 -20.16
N GLY A 374 39.81 -18.70 -19.93
CA GLY A 374 38.45 -18.34 -20.36
C GLY A 374 37.94 -17.04 -19.72
N ASN A 375 37.93 -15.95 -20.49
CA ASN A 375 37.42 -14.63 -20.11
C ASN A 375 35.95 -14.67 -19.64
N ASN A 376 35.58 -13.83 -18.66
CA ASN A 376 34.47 -12.85 -18.80
C ASN A 376 34.27 -11.96 -17.55
N THR A 377 34.56 -10.67 -17.80
CA THR A 377 33.94 -9.43 -17.30
C THR A 377 32.98 -9.46 -16.10
N LEU A 378 33.43 -8.74 -15.06
CA LEU A 378 32.73 -8.12 -13.95
C LEU A 378 31.59 -7.18 -14.41
N LEU A 379 30.34 -7.49 -14.08
CA LEU A 379 29.19 -6.58 -14.23
C LEU A 379 28.83 -6.00 -12.87
N LYS A 380 29.29 -4.76 -12.61
CA LYS A 380 28.69 -3.85 -11.63
C LYS A 380 27.53 -3.09 -12.30
N PRO A 381 26.42 -2.83 -11.61
CA PRO A 381 25.29 -2.08 -12.18
C PRO A 381 25.69 -0.61 -12.44
N PRO A 382 25.29 -0.02 -13.59
CA PRO A 382 25.72 1.31 -14.00
C PRO A 382 24.66 2.36 -13.66
N TYR A 383 24.60 2.82 -12.42
CA TYR A 383 23.94 4.10 -12.10
C TYR A 383 24.74 4.82 -11.01
N SER A 384 25.84 5.43 -11.42
CA SER A 384 26.53 6.46 -10.66
C SER A 384 27.06 7.49 -11.65
N HIS A 385 26.22 8.47 -11.96
CA HIS A 385 26.67 9.70 -12.59
C HIS A 385 26.45 10.84 -11.60
N SER A 386 27.50 11.06 -10.79
CA SER A 386 27.77 12.34 -10.16
C SER A 386 27.84 13.42 -11.24
N ASN A 387 27.03 14.47 -11.12
CA ASN A 387 27.23 15.70 -11.89
C ASN A 387 27.32 16.90 -10.95
N SER A 388 28.48 17.00 -10.30
CA SER A 388 29.04 18.28 -9.91
C SER A 388 29.69 18.91 -11.14
N SER A 389 29.14 20.02 -11.68
CA SER A 389 29.93 21.08 -12.33
C SER A 389 29.09 22.27 -12.83
N TYR A 390 29.34 23.41 -12.17
CA TYR A 390 29.46 24.77 -12.70
C TYR A 390 28.24 25.64 -13.04
N SER A 391 27.99 26.54 -12.07
CA SER A 391 27.75 27.98 -12.18
C SER A 391 28.39 28.71 -13.39
N SER A 392 27.62 29.58 -14.06
CA SER A 392 27.77 31.05 -13.99
C SER A 392 26.98 31.77 -15.11
N VAL A 393 26.15 32.72 -14.72
CA VAL A 393 25.67 33.83 -15.56
C VAL A 393 26.72 34.94 -15.56
N ASN A 394 27.25 35.35 -16.72
CA ASN A 394 27.43 36.77 -17.02
C ASN A 394 27.66 37.06 -18.53
N SER A 395 27.25 38.28 -18.90
CA SER A 395 27.20 38.89 -20.23
C SER A 395 28.52 38.99 -21.02
N GLY A 396 28.45 38.91 -22.35
CA GLY A 396 29.53 39.35 -23.25
C GLY A 396 29.24 39.07 -24.72
N ARG A 397 28.99 40.11 -25.50
CA ARG A 397 28.70 40.07 -26.95
C ARG A 397 29.98 39.78 -27.74
N ALA A 398 30.02 38.68 -28.52
CA ALA A 398 30.96 38.50 -29.63
C ALA A 398 30.39 37.57 -30.72
N LYS A 399 30.67 37.90 -31.98
CA LYS A 399 30.14 37.25 -33.20
C LYS A 399 31.01 36.04 -33.62
N THR A 400 30.40 35.17 -34.44
CA THR A 400 30.96 34.20 -35.43
C THR A 400 31.54 32.86 -34.95
N SER A 401 30.76 31.77 -35.03
CA SER A 401 30.76 30.74 -36.12
C SER A 401 29.70 29.65 -35.79
N PRO A 402 29.05 29.00 -36.78
CA PRO A 402 28.07 27.95 -36.49
C PRO A 402 28.81 26.63 -36.21
N ASN A 403 29.02 26.32 -34.93
CA ASN A 403 29.61 25.06 -34.52
C ASN A 403 28.55 23.93 -34.62
N PRO A 404 28.72 22.89 -35.46
CA PRO A 404 27.70 21.86 -35.71
C PRO A 404 27.47 20.90 -34.52
N PHE A 405 28.23 21.05 -33.44
CA PHE A 405 28.01 20.35 -32.17
C PHE A 405 27.07 21.09 -31.21
N ALA A 406 26.81 22.39 -31.42
CA ALA A 406 25.87 23.14 -30.60
C ALA A 406 24.42 22.65 -30.78
N SER A 407 24.06 22.21 -31.99
CA SER A 407 22.77 21.59 -32.27
C SER A 407 22.62 20.22 -31.60
N GLN A 408 23.72 19.49 -31.39
CA GLN A 408 23.72 18.19 -30.72
C GLN A 408 23.58 18.33 -29.19
N VAL A 409 24.20 19.35 -28.58
CA VAL A 409 24.00 19.69 -27.16
C VAL A 409 22.60 20.28 -26.93
N HIS A 410 22.07 21.05 -27.88
CA HIS A 410 20.69 21.56 -27.84
C HIS A 410 19.65 20.45 -28.07
N LEU A 411 19.96 19.45 -28.88
CA LEU A 411 19.16 18.23 -29.03
C LEU A 411 19.24 17.33 -27.80
N MET A 412 20.43 17.12 -27.22
CA MET A 412 20.59 16.29 -26.03
C MET A 412 19.91 16.93 -24.82
N SER A 413 20.07 18.24 -24.61
CA SER A 413 19.32 18.98 -23.59
C SER A 413 17.82 19.02 -23.85
N HIS A 414 17.37 19.04 -25.11
CA HIS A 414 15.95 18.88 -25.44
C HIS A 414 15.46 17.44 -25.25
N ILE A 415 16.30 16.42 -25.44
CA ILE A 415 16.00 15.00 -25.22
C ILE A 415 15.93 14.71 -23.72
N ASP A 416 16.92 15.16 -22.95
CA ASP A 416 16.92 15.12 -21.49
C ASP A 416 15.74 15.91 -20.93
N LYS A 417 15.34 17.02 -21.57
CA LYS A 417 14.10 17.74 -21.26
C LYS A 417 12.84 16.96 -21.67
N LEU A 418 12.83 16.26 -22.80
CA LEU A 418 11.73 15.38 -23.22
C LEU A 418 11.54 14.15 -22.31
N PHE A 419 12.61 13.67 -21.67
CA PHE A 419 12.57 12.59 -20.68
C PHE A 419 12.37 13.09 -19.25
N SER A 420 12.80 14.31 -18.93
CA SER A 420 12.48 15.02 -17.67
C SER A 420 11.03 15.54 -17.66
N ASP A 421 10.44 15.83 -18.83
CA ASP A 421 9.05 16.29 -19.02
C ASP A 421 8.02 15.17 -18.75
N ARG A 422 8.44 13.92 -18.52
CA ARG A 422 7.53 12.82 -18.14
C ARG A 422 7.69 12.45 -16.68
N ILE A 423 7.53 13.43 -15.79
CA ILE A 423 7.31 13.12 -14.38
C ILE A 423 6.01 12.32 -14.29
N GLU A 424 6.13 11.02 -14.03
CA GLU A 424 4.99 10.17 -13.78
C GLU A 424 4.37 10.56 -12.43
N VAL A 425 3.25 11.27 -12.52
CA VAL A 425 2.50 11.79 -11.36
C VAL A 425 1.68 10.68 -10.70
N TYR A 426 1.21 9.71 -11.50
CA TYR A 426 0.43 8.55 -11.07
C TYR A 426 1.22 7.27 -11.27
N GLY A 427 2.42 7.21 -10.71
CA GLY A 427 3.26 6.02 -10.70
C GLY A 427 3.08 5.19 -9.43
N ILE A 428 3.81 4.07 -9.36
CA ILE A 428 3.85 3.21 -8.17
C ILE A 428 4.32 4.04 -6.97
N VAL A 429 3.54 4.00 -5.90
CA VAL A 429 3.84 4.63 -4.61
C VAL A 429 4.55 3.61 -3.72
N ASP A 430 5.74 3.95 -3.23
CA ASP A 430 6.45 3.07 -2.30
C ASP A 430 5.74 3.02 -0.94
N PHE A 431 5.73 1.85 -0.29
CA PHE A 431 5.21 1.62 1.05
C PHE A 431 6.11 2.22 2.16
N THR A 432 6.56 3.47 1.97
CA THR A 432 7.39 4.23 2.92
C THR A 432 6.77 5.61 3.15
N LYS A 433 7.11 6.24 4.28
CA LYS A 433 6.62 7.61 4.56
C LYS A 433 6.94 8.57 3.42
N PHE A 434 8.17 8.51 2.90
CA PHE A 434 8.64 9.37 1.83
C PHE A 434 7.95 9.05 0.50
N GLY A 435 7.70 7.78 0.20
CA GLY A 435 6.94 7.37 -0.98
C GLY A 435 5.53 7.95 -1.00
N ILE A 436 4.81 7.78 0.12
CA ILE A 436 3.43 8.23 0.28
C ILE A 436 3.33 9.76 0.21
N VAL A 437 4.14 10.46 0.99
CA VAL A 437 4.12 11.94 1.02
C VAL A 437 4.56 12.51 -0.33
N MET A 438 5.58 11.95 -0.97
CA MET A 438 6.01 12.38 -2.30
C MET A 438 4.92 12.18 -3.36
N GLY A 439 4.16 11.08 -3.29
CA GLY A 439 3.00 10.86 -4.16
C GLY A 439 1.98 12.00 -4.04
N VAL A 440 1.66 12.44 -2.82
CA VAL A 440 0.75 13.57 -2.58
C VAL A 440 1.35 14.88 -3.10
N VAL A 441 2.64 15.12 -2.85
CA VAL A 441 3.35 16.32 -3.33
C VAL A 441 3.39 16.39 -4.85
N LYS A 442 3.60 15.28 -5.56
CA LYS A 442 3.55 15.22 -7.03
C LYS A 442 2.19 15.68 -7.57
N ILE A 443 1.09 15.18 -7.00
CA ILE A 443 -0.28 15.57 -7.40
C ILE A 443 -0.50 17.07 -7.13
N LEU A 444 -0.07 17.55 -5.96
CA LEU A 444 -0.16 18.96 -5.56
C LEU A 444 0.55 19.89 -6.55
N LEU A 445 1.85 19.63 -6.79
CA LEU A 445 2.69 20.45 -7.66
C LEU A 445 2.19 20.39 -9.11
N LYS A 446 1.80 19.21 -9.60
CA LYS A 446 1.24 19.11 -10.95
C LYS A 446 -0.04 19.90 -11.10
N THR A 447 -0.93 19.83 -10.11
CA THR A 447 -2.19 20.60 -10.13
C THR A 447 -1.91 22.09 -10.12
N TRP A 448 -0.93 22.55 -9.35
CA TRP A 448 -0.54 23.96 -9.32
C TRP A 448 -0.01 24.43 -10.68
N ILE A 449 0.92 23.68 -11.28
CA ILE A 449 1.48 23.97 -12.62
C ILE A 449 0.36 24.08 -13.67
N GLU A 450 -0.56 23.10 -13.71
CA GLU A 450 -1.66 23.09 -14.68
C GLU A 450 -2.66 24.23 -14.43
N THR A 451 -2.92 24.57 -13.16
CA THR A 451 -3.79 25.69 -12.81
C THR A 451 -3.20 26.99 -13.34
N ILE A 452 -1.91 27.25 -13.12
CA ILE A 452 -1.22 28.44 -13.65
C ILE A 452 -1.17 28.44 -15.17
N ARG A 453 -0.94 27.28 -15.82
CA ARG A 453 -0.87 27.16 -17.28
C ARG A 453 -2.14 27.68 -17.97
N MET A 454 -3.30 27.56 -17.31
CA MET A 454 -4.59 27.97 -17.85
C MET A 454 -4.94 29.45 -17.58
N GLN A 455 -4.07 30.21 -16.88
CA GLN A 455 -4.37 31.57 -16.41
C GLN A 455 -3.62 32.63 -17.19
N THR A 456 -4.10 33.86 -17.18
CA THR A 456 -3.34 35.02 -17.66
C THR A 456 -2.99 35.86 -16.43
N LEU A 457 -1.69 36.04 -16.18
CA LEU A 457 -1.18 36.62 -14.93
C LEU A 457 -0.80 38.08 -15.11
N THR A 458 -1.05 38.89 -14.08
CA THR A 458 -0.47 40.21 -13.89
C THR A 458 0.93 40.10 -13.28
N ASN A 459 1.69 41.20 -13.32
CA ASN A 459 3.01 41.26 -12.69
C ASN A 459 2.96 40.96 -11.17
N GLN A 460 1.91 41.36 -10.46
CA GLN A 460 1.75 41.08 -9.03
C GLN A 460 1.48 39.60 -8.75
N GLU A 461 0.63 38.97 -9.54
CA GLU A 461 0.33 37.54 -9.40
C GLU A 461 1.57 36.70 -9.74
N PHE A 462 2.33 37.11 -10.77
CA PHE A 462 3.63 36.50 -11.07
C PHE A 462 4.60 36.60 -9.87
N GLN A 463 4.73 37.79 -9.28
CA GLN A 463 5.57 38.01 -8.10
C GLN A 463 5.10 37.21 -6.87
N GLN A 464 3.79 37.08 -6.64
CA GLN A 464 3.24 36.25 -5.56
C GLN A 464 3.57 34.77 -5.80
N ILE A 465 3.47 34.28 -7.04
CA ILE A 465 3.85 32.90 -7.39
C ILE A 465 5.34 32.67 -7.13
N GLN A 466 6.22 33.65 -7.40
CA GLN A 466 7.64 33.54 -7.06
C GLN A 466 7.83 33.31 -5.55
N ILE A 467 7.23 34.15 -4.70
CA ILE A 467 7.30 34.02 -3.24
C ILE A 467 6.77 32.67 -2.77
N ASP A 468 5.58 32.29 -3.24
CA ASP A 468 4.93 31.04 -2.87
C ASP A 468 5.75 29.82 -3.31
N SER A 469 6.36 29.86 -4.49
CA SER A 469 7.20 28.77 -5.02
C SER A 469 8.49 28.59 -4.24
N GLU A 470 9.11 29.69 -3.79
CA GLU A 470 10.29 29.67 -2.93
C GLU A 470 9.95 29.12 -1.53
N TYR A 471 8.84 29.58 -0.95
CA TYR A 471 8.33 29.05 0.32
C TYR A 471 8.11 27.54 0.25
N MET A 472 7.42 27.07 -0.79
CA MET A 472 7.19 25.63 -0.97
C MET A 472 8.49 24.86 -1.17
N ARG A 473 9.49 25.40 -1.88
CA ARG A 473 10.81 24.75 -1.99
C ARG A 473 11.47 24.55 -0.62
N ILE A 474 11.42 25.57 0.24
CA ILE A 474 12.02 25.57 1.58
C ILE A 474 11.22 24.74 2.60
N LYS A 475 9.93 24.45 2.36
CA LYS A 475 9.17 23.57 3.26
C LYS A 475 9.12 22.13 2.79
N LEU A 476 9.07 21.90 1.48
CA LEU A 476 8.94 20.57 0.90
C LEU A 476 10.20 19.70 1.05
N TRP A 477 11.40 20.28 1.15
CA TRP A 477 12.63 19.49 1.31
C TRP A 477 12.61 18.56 2.53
N LYS A 478 11.84 18.89 3.58
CA LYS A 478 11.72 18.06 4.79
C LYS A 478 10.93 16.77 4.55
N PHE A 479 10.11 16.73 3.51
CA PHE A 479 9.18 15.65 3.21
C PHE A 479 9.69 14.70 2.12
N VAL A 480 10.87 14.97 1.55
CA VAL A 480 11.36 14.32 0.33
C VAL A 480 12.81 13.89 0.56
N GLU A 481 13.11 12.61 0.33
CA GLU A 481 14.49 12.10 0.34
C GLU A 481 15.37 12.77 -0.72
N ASP A 482 16.67 12.84 -0.47
CA ASP A 482 17.65 13.51 -1.34
C ASP A 482 17.57 13.05 -2.81
N GLU A 483 17.35 11.76 -3.06
CA GLU A 483 17.20 11.21 -4.41
C GLU A 483 15.95 11.74 -5.14
N ARG A 484 14.89 12.06 -4.39
CA ARG A 484 13.60 12.53 -4.90
C ARG A 484 13.51 14.07 -4.94
N LEU A 485 14.45 14.77 -4.29
CA LEU A 485 14.54 16.23 -4.24
C LEU A 485 14.70 16.84 -5.64
N GLY A 486 15.39 16.13 -6.55
CA GLY A 486 15.52 16.54 -7.96
C GLY A 486 14.17 16.67 -8.67
N ILE A 487 13.25 15.72 -8.46
CA ILE A 487 11.92 15.73 -9.08
C ILE A 487 11.12 16.94 -8.61
N MET A 488 11.12 17.20 -7.29
CA MET A 488 10.45 18.36 -6.70
C MET A 488 10.99 19.68 -7.30
N ASN A 489 12.32 19.82 -7.38
CA ASN A 489 12.94 21.02 -7.94
C ASN A 489 12.61 21.23 -9.42
N THR A 490 12.60 20.15 -10.21
CA THR A 490 12.19 20.19 -11.62
C THR A 490 10.75 20.68 -11.78
N MET A 491 9.81 20.18 -10.96
CA MET A 491 8.41 20.63 -10.99
C MET A 491 8.26 22.11 -10.61
N LEU A 492 9.00 22.58 -9.59
CA LEU A 492 8.99 23.98 -9.20
C LEU A 492 9.62 24.90 -10.28
N GLN A 493 10.64 24.43 -11.00
CA GLN A 493 11.18 25.14 -12.16
C GLN A 493 10.18 25.19 -13.34
N GLU A 494 9.44 24.10 -13.56
CA GLU A 494 8.36 24.05 -14.56
C GLU A 494 7.25 25.05 -14.19
N LEU A 495 6.88 25.13 -12.92
CA LEU A 495 5.94 26.13 -12.40
C LEU A 495 6.40 27.56 -12.68
N ALA A 496 7.65 27.89 -12.33
CA ALA A 496 8.22 29.22 -12.58
C ALA A 496 8.24 29.56 -14.07
N SER A 497 8.60 28.59 -14.91
CA SER A 497 8.58 28.71 -16.38
C SER A 497 7.16 28.86 -16.94
N SER A 498 6.17 28.21 -16.32
CA SER A 498 4.76 28.36 -16.66
C SER A 498 4.29 29.76 -16.32
N ALA A 499 4.53 30.22 -15.08
CA ALA A 499 4.14 31.55 -14.62
C ALA A 499 4.76 32.66 -15.48
N PHE A 500 6.06 32.57 -15.81
CA PHE A 500 6.74 33.53 -16.68
C PHE A 500 6.06 33.63 -18.06
N ARG A 501 5.71 32.49 -18.67
CA ARG A 501 5.06 32.44 -20.00
C ARG A 501 3.61 32.94 -19.99
N ARG A 502 2.97 32.96 -18.82
CA ARG A 502 1.56 33.34 -18.66
C ARG A 502 1.37 34.77 -18.17
N CYS A 503 2.46 35.48 -17.85
CA CYS A 503 2.44 36.91 -17.54
C CYS A 503 2.01 37.71 -18.79
N ALA A 504 1.00 38.56 -18.65
CA ALA A 504 0.43 39.37 -19.73
C ALA A 504 1.34 40.56 -20.10
N GLU A 505 2.04 41.09 -19.10
CA GLU A 505 2.98 42.20 -19.22
C GLU A 505 4.42 41.67 -19.32
N GLU A 506 5.38 42.55 -19.62
CA GLU A 506 6.79 42.22 -19.45
C GLU A 506 7.03 41.80 -17.99
N PRO A 507 7.46 40.55 -17.73
CA PRO A 507 7.59 40.04 -16.37
C PRO A 507 8.59 40.88 -15.60
N LEU A 508 8.21 41.33 -14.40
CA LEU A 508 9.06 42.06 -13.46
C LEU A 508 9.37 41.14 -12.26
N PRO A 509 10.48 40.37 -12.30
CA PRO A 509 10.84 39.45 -11.23
C PRO A 509 11.19 40.21 -9.96
N LEU A 510 10.80 39.67 -8.81
CA LEU A 510 11.32 40.13 -7.52
C LEU A 510 12.79 39.74 -7.37
N GLU A 511 13.55 40.59 -6.68
CA GLU A 511 14.92 40.27 -6.28
C GLU A 511 14.92 39.14 -5.25
N ASN A 512 15.83 38.18 -5.39
CA ASN A 512 15.90 37.01 -4.51
C ASN A 512 16.01 37.39 -3.02
N SER A 513 16.74 38.45 -2.68
CA SER A 513 16.86 38.92 -1.30
C SER A 513 15.54 39.43 -0.69
N ILE A 514 14.62 39.92 -1.52
CA ILE A 514 13.28 40.33 -1.07
C ILE A 514 12.43 39.10 -0.83
N ILE A 515 12.48 38.13 -1.74
CA ILE A 515 11.75 36.87 -1.61
C ILE A 515 12.19 36.13 -0.35
N GLU A 516 13.51 35.97 -0.15
CA GLU A 516 14.07 35.32 1.04
C GLU A 516 13.62 36.01 2.34
N LYS A 517 13.58 37.34 2.38
CA LYS A 517 13.10 38.08 3.57
C LYS A 517 11.63 37.79 3.87
N ILE A 518 10.77 37.75 2.85
CA ILE A 518 9.34 37.49 3.02
C ILE A 518 9.10 36.05 3.44
N VAL A 519 9.78 35.10 2.79
CA VAL A 519 9.65 33.66 3.04
C VAL A 519 10.18 33.28 4.43
N ASN A 520 11.32 33.84 4.85
CA ASN A 520 11.89 33.57 6.19
C ASN A 520 11.15 34.31 7.31
N GLY A 521 10.44 35.40 6.99
CA GLY A 521 9.59 36.14 7.93
C GLY A 521 8.20 35.56 8.12
N SER A 522 7.83 34.52 7.36
CA SER A 522 6.55 33.80 7.40
C SER A 522 6.72 32.41 8.01
#